data_AF-A0A426UWT8-F1
#
_entry.id   AF-A0A426UWT8-F1
#
_cell.length_a   1.000
_cell.length_b   1.000
_cell.length_c   1.000
_cell.angle_alpha   90.00
_cell.angle_beta   90.00
_cell.angle_gamma   90.00
#
_symmetry.space_group_name_H-M   'P 1'
#
loop_
_entity.id
_entity.type
_entity.pdbx_description
1 polymer ?
#
loop_
_entity_poly.entity_id
_entity_poly.type
_entity_poly.pdbx_seq_one_letter_code
_entity_poly.pdbx_strand_id
1 'polypeptide(L)'
;MSGRIAMDYAELEAASQQIATESGEMTSTLADLRSQLEALDWEGDDKATYEEAKAQWDQAFEEINAILEAVGRAVNNAKERYAATEAANAGRFGG
;
A
#
# COMPACT_ATOMS: atom_id res chain seq x y z
N MET A 1 30.60 0.79 -3.98
CA MET A 1 29.25 1.20 -4.47
C MET A 1 28.16 0.20 -4.07
N SER A 2 28.44 -1.11 -4.02
CA SER A 2 27.45 -2.14 -3.61
C SER A 2 26.83 -1.96 -2.22
N GLY A 3 27.54 -1.37 -1.25
CA GLY A 3 27.00 -1.15 0.10
C GLY A 3 25.89 -0.08 0.20
N ARG A 4 25.93 0.95 -0.66
CA ARG A 4 24.88 1.99 -0.70
C ARG A 4 23.59 1.42 -1.32
N ILE A 5 23.75 0.61 -2.36
CA ILE A 5 22.63 -0.02 -3.07
C ILE A 5 21.93 -1.08 -2.20
N ALA A 6 22.67 -1.82 -1.38
CA ALA A 6 22.08 -2.77 -0.43
C ALA A 6 21.29 -2.08 0.69
N MET A 7 21.72 -0.90 1.12
CA MET A 7 21.00 -0.07 2.10
C MET A 7 19.70 0.47 1.49
N ASP A 8 19.76 1.03 0.28
CA ASP A 8 18.58 1.53 -0.44
C ASP A 8 17.51 0.42 -0.63
N TYR A 9 17.93 -0.85 -0.79
CA TYR A 9 17.03 -2.00 -0.86
C TYR A 9 16.33 -2.29 0.46
N ALA A 10 17.08 -2.34 1.57
CA ALA A 10 16.51 -2.60 2.89
C ALA A 10 15.49 -1.52 3.27
N GLU A 11 15.73 -0.27 2.88
CA GLU A 11 14.81 0.84 3.06
C GLU A 11 13.53 0.67 2.20
N LEU A 12 13.64 0.23 0.95
CA LEU A 12 12.48 -0.04 0.09
C LEU A 12 11.61 -1.20 0.59
N GLU A 13 12.23 -2.28 1.08
CA GLU A 13 11.50 -3.43 1.64
C GLU A 13 10.81 -3.06 2.96
N ALA A 14 11.49 -2.29 3.82
CA ALA A 14 10.91 -1.76 5.05
C ALA A 14 9.71 -0.82 4.75
N ALA A 15 9.85 0.09 3.80
CA ALA A 15 8.78 0.97 3.37
C ALA A 15 7.58 0.18 2.83
N SER A 16 7.81 -0.86 2.02
CA SER A 16 6.73 -1.71 1.52
C SER A 16 5.98 -2.45 2.63
N GLN A 17 6.70 -2.96 3.64
CA GLN A 17 6.06 -3.64 4.78
C GLN A 17 5.27 -2.66 5.64
N GLN A 18 5.82 -1.48 5.90
CA GLN A 18 5.12 -0.43 6.64
C GLN A 18 3.82 -0.03 5.94
N ILE A 19 3.88 0.18 4.62
CA ILE A 19 2.73 0.51 3.78
C ILE A 19 1.65 -0.58 3.85
N ALA A 20 2.03 -1.86 3.81
CA ALA A 20 1.08 -2.97 3.96
C ALA A 20 0.44 -3.01 5.36
N THR A 21 1.20 -2.73 6.41
CA THR A 21 0.68 -2.65 7.79
C THR A 21 -0.30 -1.50 7.95
N GLU A 22 0.07 -0.28 7.53
CA GLU A 22 -0.78 0.91 7.64
C GLU A 22 -2.10 0.74 6.88
N SER A 23 -2.07 0.05 5.73
CA SER A 23 -3.28 -0.33 5.00
C SER A 23 -4.19 -1.28 5.77
N GLY A 24 -3.63 -2.31 6.40
CA GLY A 24 -4.40 -3.23 7.24
C GLY A 24 -5.07 -2.51 8.40
N GLU A 25 -4.36 -1.58 9.05
CA GLU A 25 -4.88 -0.74 10.13
C GLU A 25 -6.00 0.20 9.64
N MET A 26 -5.83 0.83 8.47
CA MET A 26 -6.89 1.64 7.85
C MET A 26 -8.13 0.80 7.52
N THR A 27 -7.93 -0.40 6.97
CA THR A 27 -9.03 -1.35 6.68
C THR A 27 -9.83 -1.67 7.93
N SER A 28 -9.14 -2.01 9.02
CA SER A 28 -9.79 -2.34 10.29
C SER A 28 -10.53 -1.14 10.87
N THR A 29 -9.90 0.03 10.86
CA THR A 29 -10.50 1.26 11.39
C THR A 29 -11.78 1.64 10.63
N LEU A 30 -11.77 1.51 9.31
CA LEU A 30 -12.95 1.77 8.47
C LEU A 30 -14.05 0.74 8.68
N ALA A 31 -13.70 -0.54 8.83
CA ALA A 31 -14.67 -1.59 9.16
C ALA A 31 -15.34 -1.32 10.52
N ASP A 32 -14.57 -0.92 11.53
CA ASP A 32 -15.08 -0.55 12.84
C ASP A 32 -15.97 0.70 12.78
N LEU A 33 -15.56 1.72 12.03
CA LEU A 33 -16.37 2.93 11.83
C LEU A 33 -17.69 2.59 11.14
N ARG A 34 -17.66 1.77 10.09
CA ARG A 34 -18.85 1.31 9.38
C ARG A 34 -19.80 0.55 10.31
N SER A 35 -19.27 -0.36 11.13
CA SER A 35 -20.09 -1.09 12.10
C SER A 35 -20.74 -0.17 13.13
N GLN A 36 -20.03 0.87 13.58
CA GLN A 36 -20.58 1.86 14.50
C GLN A 36 -21.69 2.68 13.85
N LEU A 37 -21.52 3.07 12.59
CA LEU A 37 -22.51 3.86 11.87
C LEU A 37 -23.74 3.05 11.47
N GLU A 38 -23.59 1.77 11.10
CA GLU A 38 -24.72 0.87 10.86
C GLU A 38 -25.56 0.64 12.12
N ALA A 39 -24.96 0.80 13.32
CA ALA A 39 -25.64 0.66 14.60
C ALA A 39 -26.38 1.94 15.05
N LEU A 40 -26.16 3.09 14.39
CA LEU A 40 -26.91 4.30 14.65
C LEU A 40 -28.26 4.24 13.94
N ASP A 41 -29.34 4.63 14.64
CA ASP A 41 -30.66 4.73 14.05
C ASP A 41 -30.78 6.09 13.34
N TRP A 42 -30.68 6.08 12.02
CA TRP A 42 -30.76 7.27 11.17
C TRP A 42 -32.24 7.59 10.91
N GLU A 43 -32.91 8.29 11.82
CA GLU A 43 -34.27 8.78 11.59
C GLU A 43 -34.26 9.97 10.59
N GLY A 44 -34.91 9.83 9.42
CA GLY A 44 -35.22 10.95 8.51
C GLY A 44 -34.27 11.19 7.31
N ASP A 45 -34.19 12.44 6.85
CA ASP A 45 -33.45 12.91 5.65
C ASP A 45 -31.92 12.63 5.68
N ASP A 46 -31.39 12.21 6.83
CA ASP A 46 -29.95 11.96 7.04
C ASP A 46 -29.45 10.64 6.43
N LYS A 47 -30.34 9.77 5.95
CA LYS A 47 -29.97 8.51 5.30
C LYS A 47 -29.19 8.71 4.00
N ALA A 48 -29.54 9.73 3.22
CA ALA A 48 -28.83 10.05 1.98
C ALA A 48 -27.40 10.54 2.26
N THR A 49 -27.24 11.38 3.27
CA THR A 49 -25.93 11.87 3.74
C THR A 49 -25.05 10.73 4.23
N TYR A 50 -25.63 9.76 4.95
CA TYR A 50 -24.90 8.56 5.37
C TYR A 50 -24.44 7.71 4.17
N GLU A 51 -25.33 7.43 3.22
CA GLU A 51 -24.97 6.65 2.02
C GLU A 51 -23.87 7.34 1.20
N GLU A 52 -23.89 8.67 1.12
CA GLU A 52 -22.87 9.47 0.44
C GLU A 52 -21.52 9.44 1.18
N ALA A 53 -21.51 9.61 2.51
CA ALA A 53 -20.31 9.49 3.33
C ALA A 53 -19.71 8.08 3.24
N LYS A 54 -20.56 7.05 3.26
CA LYS A 54 -20.16 5.66 3.07
C LYS A 54 -19.51 5.44 1.71
N ALA A 55 -20.08 5.98 0.63
CA ALA A 55 -19.51 5.86 -0.71
C ALA A 55 -18.14 6.54 -0.81
N GLN A 56 -17.97 7.73 -0.21
CA GLN A 56 -16.67 8.43 -0.20
C GLN A 56 -15.60 7.63 0.56
N TRP A 57 -15.95 6.99 1.67
CA TRP A 57 -15.00 6.13 2.39
C TRP A 57 -14.64 4.86 1.63
N ASP A 58 -15.64 4.18 1.04
CA ASP A 58 -15.37 2.99 0.22
C ASP A 58 -14.44 3.36 -0.96
N GLN A 59 -14.63 4.54 -1.57
CA GLN A 59 -13.77 5.02 -2.66
C GLN A 59 -12.35 5.38 -2.19
N ALA A 60 -12.22 6.09 -1.06
CA ALA A 60 -10.91 6.40 -0.48
C ALA A 60 -10.12 5.12 -0.14
N PHE A 61 -10.82 4.06 0.26
CA PHE A 61 -10.23 2.76 0.54
C PHE A 61 -9.69 2.08 -0.71
N GLU A 62 -10.46 2.09 -1.80
CA GLU A 62 -10.01 1.57 -3.09
C GLU A 62 -8.77 2.31 -3.61
N GLU A 63 -8.74 3.65 -3.48
CA GLU A 63 -7.58 4.46 -3.87
C GLU A 63 -6.33 4.12 -3.05
N ILE A 64 -6.48 3.99 -1.73
CA ILE A 64 -5.37 3.59 -0.87
C ILE A 64 -4.82 2.25 -1.34
N ASN A 65 -5.66 1.22 -1.48
CA ASN A 65 -5.22 -0.09 -1.93
C ASN A 65 -4.52 -0.06 -3.30
N ALA A 66 -5.03 0.72 -4.24
CA ALA A 66 -4.41 0.89 -5.55
C ALA A 66 -3.01 1.52 -5.45
N ILE A 67 -2.81 2.49 -4.54
CA ILE A 67 -1.50 3.09 -4.27
C ILE A 67 -0.54 2.04 -3.70
N LEU A 68 -0.97 1.24 -2.72
CA LEU A 68 -0.10 0.21 -2.12
C LEU A 68 0.34 -0.82 -3.15
N GLU A 69 -0.60 -1.27 -3.99
CA GLU A 69 -0.25 -2.20 -5.06
C GLU A 69 0.73 -1.58 -6.06
N ALA A 70 0.54 -0.31 -6.41
CA ALA A 70 1.46 0.40 -7.29
C ALA A 70 2.86 0.51 -6.66
N VAL A 71 2.95 0.80 -5.36
CA VAL A 71 4.22 0.82 -4.63
C VAL A 71 4.85 -0.58 -4.61
N GLY A 72 4.09 -1.62 -4.27
CA GLY A 72 4.58 -3.00 -4.26
C GLY A 72 5.10 -3.44 -5.63
N ARG A 73 4.41 -3.08 -6.71
CA ARG A 73 4.88 -3.31 -8.10
C ARG A 73 6.17 -2.56 -8.39
N ALA A 74 6.28 -1.30 -7.97
CA ALA A 74 7.49 -0.50 -8.18
C ALA A 74 8.70 -1.10 -7.45
N VAL A 75 8.53 -1.55 -6.20
CA VAL A 75 9.58 -2.22 -5.41
C VAL A 75 10.01 -3.53 -6.08
N ASN A 76 9.07 -4.36 -6.53
CA ASN A 76 9.39 -5.59 -7.24
C ASN A 76 10.12 -5.35 -8.56
N ASN A 77 9.71 -4.33 -9.33
CA ASN A 77 10.40 -4.00 -10.58
C ASN A 77 11.82 -3.50 -10.32
N ALA A 78 12.03 -2.73 -9.24
CA ALA A 78 13.38 -2.33 -8.81
C ALA A 78 14.25 -3.55 -8.48
N LYS A 79 13.68 -4.56 -7.80
CA LYS A 79 14.36 -5.84 -7.48
C LYS A 79 14.78 -6.62 -8.72
N GLU A 80 13.90 -6.76 -9.72
CA GLU A 80 14.21 -7.46 -10.98
C GLU A 80 15.32 -6.77 -11.77
N ARG A 81 15.22 -5.44 -11.92
CA ARG A 81 16.25 -4.63 -12.59
C ARG A 81 17.60 -4.72 -11.88
N TYR A 82 17.59 -4.78 -10.56
CA TYR A 82 18.79 -4.96 -9.75
C TYR A 82 19.45 -6.32 -10.00
N ALA A 83 18.70 -7.42 -9.91
CA ALA A 83 19.22 -8.78 -10.14
C ALA A 83 19.83 -8.94 -11.54
N ALA A 84 19.19 -8.35 -12.55
CA ALA A 84 19.73 -8.33 -13.91
C ALA A 84 21.04 -7.52 -14.02
N THR A 85 21.15 -6.40 -13.31
CA THR A 85 22.33 -5.54 -13.33
C THR A 85 23.52 -6.19 -12.62
N GLU A 86 23.31 -6.81 -11.45
CA GLU A 86 24.36 -7.55 -10.74
C GLU A 86 24.82 -8.78 -11.55
N ALA A 87 23.89 -9.55 -12.13
CA ALA A 87 24.26 -10.68 -12.98
C ALA A 87 25.10 -10.24 -14.19
N ALA A 88 24.76 -9.10 -14.81
CA ALA A 88 25.51 -8.54 -15.93
C ALA A 88 26.91 -8.03 -15.52
N ASN A 89 27.04 -7.47 -14.31
CA ASN A 89 28.33 -7.01 -13.78
C ASN A 89 29.21 -8.19 -13.34
N ALA A 90 28.67 -9.17 -12.63
CA ALA A 90 29.38 -10.38 -12.24
C ALA A 90 29.95 -11.13 -13.45
N GLY A 91 29.18 -11.23 -14.55
CA GLY A 91 29.65 -11.81 -15.81
C GLY A 91 30.76 -11.01 -16.51
N ARG A 92 30.92 -9.72 -16.21
CA ARG A 92 31.96 -8.85 -16.77
C ARG A 92 33.26 -8.84 -15.97
N PHE A 93 33.22 -9.14 -14.68
CA PHE A 93 34.38 -9.16 -13.80
C PHE A 93 34.86 -10.58 -13.45
N GLY A 94 34.10 -11.61 -13.82
CA GLY A 94 34.43 -13.02 -13.59
C GLY A 94 35.09 -13.75 -14.77
N GLY A 95 35.46 -13.04 -15.85
CA GLY A 95 36.25 -13.55 -16.99
C GLY A 95 37.45 -12.65 -17.24
#